data_AF-K9FRN6-F1
#
_entry.id   AF-K9FRN6-F1
#
_cell.length_a   1.000
_cell.length_b   1.000
_cell.length_c   1.000
_cell.angle_alpha   90.00
_cell.angle_beta   90.00
_cell.angle_gamma   90.00
#
_symmetry.space_group_name_H-M   'P 1'
#
loop_
_entity.id
_entity.type
_entity.pdbx_description
1 polymer ?
#
loop_
_entity_poly.entity_id
_entity_poly.type
_entity_poly.pdbx_seq_one_letter_code
_entity_poly.pdbx_strand_id
1 'polypeptide(L)'
;MPRQQINLEPYRDDIITLYRHGISSDSISRTLESCHNIHVKERTIQSRLRKWGIRKRHRTTTGDEALHARIRMLFIQDKLTDKAMLNMLQREGYGISERTLRRLRFKLGLHARALAQQQHLEQDQRQMQKQTILPQPRPEGQPV
;
A
#
# COMPACT_ATOMS: atom_id res chain seq x y z
N MET A 1 -21.28 39.31 20.55
CA MET A 1 -21.38 38.30 21.64
C MET A 1 -20.16 37.38 21.60
N PRO A 2 -19.32 37.32 22.65
CA PRO A 2 -18.22 36.37 22.72
C PRO A 2 -18.77 34.94 22.76
N ARG A 3 -18.25 34.05 21.90
CA ARG A 3 -18.66 32.64 21.86
C ARG A 3 -18.13 31.92 23.10
N GLN A 4 -19.01 31.25 23.85
CA GLN A 4 -18.62 30.40 24.97
C GLN A 4 -17.59 29.36 24.52
N GLN A 5 -16.41 29.39 25.14
CA GLN A 5 -15.37 28.41 24.88
C GLN A 5 -15.71 27.13 25.64
N ILE A 6 -16.24 26.14 24.93
CA ILE A 6 -16.43 24.80 25.49
C ILE A 6 -15.05 24.17 25.67
N ASN A 7 -14.75 23.75 26.90
CA ASN A 7 -13.53 23.03 27.25
C ASN A 7 -13.67 21.56 26.82
N LEU A 8 -13.06 21.24 25.67
CA LEU A 8 -13.01 19.89 25.10
C LEU A 8 -11.72 19.14 25.44
N GLU A 9 -10.83 19.75 26.24
CA GLU A 9 -9.60 19.12 26.74
C GLU A 9 -9.83 17.79 27.49
N PRO A 10 -10.81 17.65 28.41
CA PRO A 10 -11.00 16.38 29.13
C PRO A 10 -11.52 15.25 28.24
N TYR A 11 -12.20 15.56 27.14
CA TYR A 11 -12.73 14.59 26.17
C TYR A 11 -11.82 14.40 24.96
N ARG A 12 -10.59 14.93 25.04
CA ARG A 12 -9.64 14.89 23.95
C ARG A 12 -9.44 13.46 23.48
N ASP A 13 -9.03 12.55 24.37
CA ASP A 13 -8.67 11.18 23.98
C ASP A 13 -9.84 10.39 23.37
N ASP A 14 -11.06 10.60 23.87
CA ASP A 14 -12.27 9.98 23.32
C ASP A 14 -12.55 10.48 21.91
N ILE A 15 -12.50 11.80 21.70
CA ILE A 15 -12.69 12.42 20.38
C ILE A 15 -11.64 11.91 19.39
N ILE A 16 -10.39 11.80 19.83
CA ILE A 16 -9.29 11.28 19.01
C ILE A 16 -9.55 9.83 18.64
N THR A 17 -9.94 9.01 19.60
CA THR A 17 -10.22 7.59 19.40
C THR A 17 -11.35 7.40 18.39
N LEU A 18 -12.49 8.06 18.60
CA LEU A 18 -13.63 8.03 17.68
C LEU A 18 -13.22 8.51 16.27
N TYR A 19 -12.45 9.59 16.18
CA TYR A 19 -11.95 10.11 14.91
C TYR A 19 -11.00 9.14 14.20
N ARG A 20 -10.16 8.41 14.95
CA ARG A 20 -9.27 7.36 14.42
C ARG A 20 -10.02 6.13 13.95
N HIS A 21 -11.15 5.79 14.58
CA HIS A 21 -12.07 4.75 14.12
C HIS A 21 -12.83 5.13 12.84
N GLY A 22 -12.63 6.34 12.31
CA GLY A 22 -13.25 6.80 11.06
C GLY A 22 -14.65 7.38 11.25
N ILE A 23 -15.06 7.62 12.50
CA ILE A 23 -16.35 8.23 12.82
C ILE A 23 -16.33 9.69 12.37
N SER A 24 -17.43 10.12 11.75
CA SER A 24 -17.56 11.47 11.23
C SER A 24 -17.64 12.51 12.37
N SER A 25 -17.16 13.73 12.12
CA SER A 25 -17.21 14.80 13.12
C SER A 25 -18.65 15.15 13.57
N ASP A 26 -19.67 14.93 12.73
CA ASP A 26 -21.09 15.08 13.11
C ASP A 26 -21.50 13.97 14.09
N SER A 27 -21.14 12.73 13.79
CA SER A 27 -21.43 11.60 14.67
C SER A 27 -20.71 11.74 16.02
N ILE A 28 -19.47 12.24 16.03
CA ILE A 28 -18.73 12.55 17.27
C ILE A 28 -19.47 13.61 18.09
N SER A 29 -20.03 14.64 17.45
CA SER A 29 -20.87 15.65 18.14
C SER A 29 -22.05 15.00 18.83
N ARG A 30 -22.78 14.11 18.14
CA ARG A 30 -23.94 13.42 18.70
C ARG A 30 -23.56 12.51 19.87
N THR A 31 -22.42 11.82 19.78
CA THR A 31 -21.90 10.99 20.87
C THR A 31 -21.54 11.85 22.09
N LEU A 32 -20.87 12.99 21.89
CA LEU A 32 -20.53 13.91 22.98
C LEU A 32 -21.77 14.53 23.65
N GLU A 33 -22.78 14.83 22.84
CA GLU A 33 -24.07 15.32 23.33
C GLU A 33 -24.80 14.24 24.13
N SER A 34 -24.81 13.00 23.66
CA SER A 34 -25.53 11.89 24.32
C SER A 34 -24.83 11.37 25.58
N CYS A 35 -23.50 11.27 25.57
CA CYS A 35 -22.73 10.69 26.68
C CYS A 35 -22.34 11.73 27.75
N HIS A 36 -22.09 12.98 27.35
CA HIS A 36 -21.54 14.00 28.24
C HIS A 36 -22.43 15.26 28.34
N ASN A 37 -23.56 15.30 27.64
CA ASN A 37 -24.48 16.46 27.59
C ASN A 37 -23.79 17.76 27.10
N ILE A 38 -22.79 17.62 26.22
CA ILE A 38 -22.04 18.75 25.67
C ILE A 38 -22.43 18.99 24.22
N HIS A 39 -22.99 20.16 23.95
CA HIS A 39 -23.39 20.55 22.61
C HIS A 39 -22.23 21.20 21.84
N VAL A 40 -21.58 20.45 20.94
CA VAL A 40 -20.43 20.93 20.16
C VAL A 40 -20.61 20.74 18.68
N LYS A 41 -20.76 21.85 17.94
CA LYS A 41 -20.85 21.82 16.49
C LYS A 41 -19.63 21.16 15.84
N GLU A 42 -19.87 20.51 14.70
CA GLU A 42 -18.84 19.87 13.87
C GLU A 42 -17.59 20.75 13.66
N ARG A 43 -17.80 22.04 13.32
CA ARG A 43 -16.70 23.01 13.14
C ARG A 43 -15.82 23.16 14.38
N THR A 44 -16.38 23.06 15.58
CA THR A 44 -15.63 23.13 16.83
C THR A 44 -14.75 21.91 16.99
N ILE A 45 -15.28 20.71 16.71
CA ILE A 45 -14.54 19.45 16.74
C ILE A 45 -13.40 19.50 15.71
N GLN A 46 -13.68 19.90 14.47
CA GLN A 46 -12.66 20.06 13.43
C GLN A 46 -11.57 21.07 13.83
N SER A 47 -11.95 22.21 14.42
CA SER A 47 -10.99 23.21 14.90
C SER A 47 -10.10 22.67 16.01
N ARG A 48 -10.67 21.95 16.99
CA ARG A 48 -9.93 21.31 18.08
C ARG A 48 -9.02 20.20 17.58
N LEU A 49 -9.50 19.33 16.70
CA LEU A 49 -8.68 18.31 16.03
C LEU A 49 -7.47 18.94 15.32
N ARG A 50 -7.67 20.06 14.61
CA ARG A 50 -6.56 20.82 14.00
C ARG A 50 -5.60 21.38 15.04
N LYS A 51 -6.10 21.94 16.15
CA LYS A 51 -5.28 22.47 17.26
C LYS A 51 -4.48 21.37 17.94
N TRP A 52 -5.04 20.17 18.08
CA TRP A 52 -4.36 18.99 18.62
C TRP A 52 -3.41 18.31 17.60
N GLY A 53 -3.27 18.86 16.39
CA GLY A 53 -2.39 18.31 15.35
C GLY A 53 -2.94 17.08 14.63
N ILE A 54 -4.23 16.78 14.82
CA ILE A 54 -4.88 15.57 14.33
C ILE A 54 -5.54 15.90 13.01
N ARG A 55 -4.77 15.63 11.96
CA ARG A 55 -5.32 15.59 10.61
C ARG A 55 -5.82 14.19 10.35
N LYS A 56 -6.92 14.06 9.59
CA LYS A 56 -7.25 12.81 8.92
C LYS A 56 -6.01 12.43 8.14
N ARG A 57 -5.23 11.47 8.66
CA ARG A 57 -4.28 10.75 7.83
C ARG A 57 -5.23 10.08 6.85
N HIS A 58 -5.39 10.65 5.65
CA HIS A 58 -5.71 9.82 4.52
C HIS A 58 -4.80 8.62 4.70
N ARG A 59 -5.36 7.41 4.82
CA ARG A 59 -4.62 6.18 4.58
C ARG A 59 -4.06 6.38 3.19
N THR A 60 -2.92 7.05 3.13
CA THR A 60 -2.24 7.29 1.89
C THR A 60 -1.82 5.89 1.54
N THR A 61 -2.23 5.47 0.37
CA THR A 61 -1.83 4.25 -0.30
C THR A 61 -0.34 3.89 -0.05
N THR A 62 0.49 4.92 0.14
CA THR A 62 1.90 4.91 0.57
C THR A 62 2.25 4.24 1.91
N GLY A 63 1.28 4.02 2.82
CA GLY A 63 1.51 3.47 4.16
C GLY A 63 0.81 2.15 4.43
N ASP A 64 0.16 1.57 3.41
CA ASP A 64 -0.51 0.29 3.54
C ASP A 64 0.47 -0.85 3.21
N GLU A 65 0.93 -1.53 4.25
CA GLU A 65 1.92 -2.60 4.13
C GLU A 65 1.38 -3.81 3.37
N ALA A 66 0.07 -4.07 3.49
CA ALA A 66 -0.61 -5.12 2.74
C ALA A 66 -0.60 -4.80 1.23
N LEU A 67 -0.84 -3.53 0.87
CA LEU A 67 -0.74 -3.08 -0.51
C LEU A 67 0.70 -3.21 -1.04
N HIS A 68 1.71 -2.85 -0.24
CA HIS A 68 3.11 -3.01 -0.64
C HIS A 68 3.51 -4.48 -0.85
N ALA A 69 3.00 -5.39 -0.01
CA ALA A 69 3.21 -6.82 -0.19
C ALA A 69 2.54 -7.33 -1.47
N ARG A 70 1.31 -6.86 -1.76
CA ARG A 70 0.59 -7.24 -2.97
C ARG A 70 1.28 -6.76 -4.25
N ILE A 71 1.70 -5.49 -4.29
CA ILE A 71 2.46 -4.93 -5.43
C ILE A 71 3.75 -5.74 -5.67
N ARG A 72 4.46 -6.14 -4.60
CA ARG A 72 5.66 -6.99 -4.72
C ARG A 72 5.33 -8.35 -5.33
N MET A 73 4.28 -9.03 -4.86
CA MET A 73 3.86 -10.31 -5.42
C MET A 73 3.48 -10.20 -6.90
N LEU A 74 2.64 -9.23 -7.26
CA LEU A 74 2.18 -9.04 -8.63
C LEU A 74 3.34 -8.73 -9.61
N PHE A 75 4.37 -8.03 -9.14
CA PHE A 75 5.54 -7.70 -9.96
C PHE A 75 6.53 -8.87 -10.08
N ILE A 76 6.78 -9.61 -9.00
CA ILE A 76 7.81 -10.66 -8.97
C ILE A 76 7.26 -12.00 -9.49
N GLN A 77 6.08 -12.43 -9.03
CA GLN A 77 5.50 -13.72 -9.39
C GLN A 77 4.83 -13.66 -10.77
N ASP A 78 3.95 -12.68 -10.95
CA ASP A 78 3.07 -12.59 -12.13
C ASP A 78 3.70 -11.80 -13.30
N LYS A 79 4.80 -11.07 -13.03
CA LYS A 79 5.54 -10.24 -14.01
C LYS A 79 4.62 -9.27 -14.77
N LEU A 80 3.59 -8.77 -14.10
CA LEU A 80 2.56 -7.93 -14.71
C LEU A 80 3.06 -6.52 -15.03
N THR A 81 2.50 -5.97 -16.11
CA THR A 81 2.69 -4.55 -16.45
C THR A 81 1.95 -3.64 -15.47
N ASP A 82 2.38 -2.38 -15.38
CA ASP A 82 1.80 -1.39 -14.46
C ASP A 82 0.28 -1.25 -14.61
N LYS A 83 -0.24 -1.33 -15.85
CA LYS A 83 -1.69 -1.28 -16.12
C LYS A 83 -2.43 -2.51 -15.60
N ALA A 84 -1.84 -3.70 -15.75
CA ALA A 84 -2.48 -4.93 -15.30
C ALA A 84 -2.45 -5.06 -13.76
N MET A 85 -1.34 -4.65 -13.14
CA MET A 85 -1.24 -4.51 -11.68
C MET A 85 -2.29 -3.51 -11.15
N LEU A 86 -2.46 -2.36 -11.82
CA LEU A 86 -3.48 -1.38 -11.44
C LEU A 86 -4.89 -1.99 -11.48
N ASN A 87 -5.21 -2.72 -12.55
CA ASN A 87 -6.53 -3.33 -12.71
C ASN A 87 -6.82 -4.36 -11.61
N MET A 88 -5.85 -5.23 -11.28
CA MET A 88 -6.00 -6.18 -10.17
C MET A 88 -6.17 -5.48 -8.82
N LEU A 89 -5.36 -4.46 -8.54
CA LEU A 89 -5.46 -3.72 -7.28
C LEU A 89 -6.80 -2.99 -7.15
N GLN A 90 -7.33 -2.45 -8.24
CA GLN A 90 -8.66 -1.85 -8.26
C GLN A 90 -9.78 -2.89 -8.06
N ARG A 91 -9.66 -4.08 -8.66
CA ARG A 91 -10.60 -5.20 -8.45
C ARG A 91 -10.59 -5.71 -7.01
N GLU A 92 -9.45 -5.64 -6.34
CA GLU A 92 -9.31 -5.98 -4.91
C GLU A 92 -9.83 -4.86 -3.99
N GLY A 93 -10.31 -3.74 -4.53
CA GLY A 93 -10.88 -2.62 -3.77
C GLY A 93 -9.87 -1.53 -3.39
N TYR A 94 -8.63 -1.61 -3.86
CA TYR A 94 -7.65 -0.55 -3.63
C TYR A 94 -7.87 0.60 -4.62
N GLY A 95 -8.36 1.74 -4.11
CA GLY A 95 -8.58 2.97 -4.87
C GLY A 95 -7.30 3.73 -5.21
N ILE A 96 -6.41 3.11 -5.97
CA ILE A 96 -5.08 3.66 -6.28
C ILE A 96 -5.03 4.17 -7.73
N SER A 97 -4.28 5.26 -7.94
CA SER A 97 -4.02 5.81 -9.27
C SER A 97 -2.72 5.25 -9.84
N GLU A 98 -2.59 5.21 -11.17
CA GLU A 98 -1.36 4.75 -11.85
C GLU A 98 -0.11 5.52 -11.38
N ARG A 99 -0.23 6.83 -11.19
CA ARG A 99 0.87 7.67 -10.68
C ARG A 99 1.32 7.25 -9.29
N THR A 100 0.38 6.84 -8.43
CA THR A 100 0.64 6.36 -7.06
C THR A 100 1.28 4.98 -7.10
N LEU A 101 0.76 4.07 -7.92
CA LEU A 101 1.33 2.74 -8.13
C LEU A 101 2.79 2.84 -8.62
N ARG A 102 3.06 3.69 -9.61
CA ARG A 102 4.40 3.89 -10.15
C ARG A 102 5.35 4.42 -9.07
N ARG A 103 4.93 5.41 -8.27
CA ARG A 103 5.72 5.94 -7.15
C ARG A 103 6.01 4.88 -6.08
N LEU A 104 5.02 4.04 -5.76
CA LEU A 104 5.19 2.92 -4.83
C LEU A 104 6.17 1.89 -5.37
N ARG A 105 6.09 1.56 -6.66
CA ARG A 105 7.00 0.65 -7.34
C ARG A 105 8.45 1.13 -7.21
N PHE A 106 8.69 2.42 -7.44
CA PHE A 106 10.00 3.04 -7.24
C PHE A 106 10.47 3.00 -5.78
N LYS A 107 9.58 3.31 -4.83
CA LYS A 107 9.90 3.28 -3.39
C LYS A 107 10.26 1.87 -2.90
N LEU A 108 9.66 0.85 -3.50
CA LEU A 108 9.92 -0.57 -3.20
C LEU A 108 11.12 -1.15 -3.98
N GLY A 109 11.82 -0.35 -4.79
CA GLY A 109 12.97 -0.81 -5.57
C GLY A 109 12.61 -1.75 -6.73
N LEU A 110 11.33 -1.85 -7.11
CA LEU A 110 10.83 -2.73 -8.16
C LEU A 110 11.06 -2.11 -9.55
N HIS A 111 12.32 -1.96 -9.92
CA HIS A 111 12.70 -1.41 -11.22
C HIS A 111 12.63 -2.49 -12.30
N ALA A 112 12.06 -2.16 -13.46
CA ALA A 112 11.98 -3.06 -14.63
C ALA A 112 13.34 -3.65 -15.05
N ARG A 113 14.46 -2.97 -14.73
CA ARG A 113 15.82 -3.45 -15.00
C ARG A 113 16.22 -4.70 -14.21
N ALA A 114 15.69 -4.91 -13.00
CA ALA A 114 16.02 -6.08 -12.18
C ALA A 114 15.43 -7.38 -12.79
N LEU A 115 14.25 -7.28 -13.38
CA LEU A 115 13.57 -8.41 -14.02
C LEU A 115 14.32 -8.92 -15.27
N ALA A 116 14.87 -7.99 -16.06
CA ALA A 116 15.63 -8.31 -17.26
C ALA A 116 16.98 -8.99 -16.94
N GLN A 117 17.64 -8.60 -15.85
CA GLN A 117 18.88 -9.24 -15.40
C GLN A 117 18.66 -10.67 -14.92
N GLN A 118 17.59 -10.92 -14.15
CA GLN A 118 17.24 -12.28 -13.72
C GLN A 118 16.90 -13.20 -14.90
N GLN A 119 16.21 -12.69 -15.92
CA GLN A 119 15.92 -13.47 -17.13
C GLN A 119 17.19 -13.90 -17.89
N HIS A 120 18.19 -13.02 -17.96
CA HIS A 120 19.46 -13.36 -18.62
C HIS A 120 20.21 -14.44 -17.84
N LEU A 121 20.31 -14.32 -16.51
CA LEU A 121 20.96 -15.30 -15.62
C LEU A 121 20.29 -16.68 -15.65
N GLU A 122 18.96 -16.73 -15.75
CA GLU A 122 18.21 -17.99 -15.78
C GLU A 122 18.26 -18.66 -17.16
N GLN A 123 18.28 -17.87 -18.24
CA GLN A 123 18.52 -18.36 -19.59
C GLN A 123 19.94 -18.92 -19.75
N ASP A 124 20.93 -18.27 -19.16
CA ASP A 124 22.33 -18.70 -19.23
C ASP A 124 22.56 -20.01 -18.46
N GLN A 125 21.99 -20.14 -17.26
CA GLN A 125 21.99 -21.41 -16.51
C GLN A 125 21.28 -22.55 -17.25
N ARG A 126 20.15 -22.27 -17.92
CA ARG A 126 19.44 -23.26 -18.73
C ARG A 126 20.22 -23.67 -19.98
N GLN A 127 20.98 -22.75 -20.59
CA GLN A 127 21.83 -23.07 -21.73
C GLN A 127 23.03 -23.93 -21.31
N MET A 128 23.64 -23.63 -20.15
CA MET A 128 24.73 -24.46 -19.62
C MET A 128 24.28 -25.90 -19.32
N GLN A 129 23.13 -26.11 -18.69
CA GLN A 129 22.62 -27.47 -18.41
C GLN A 129 22.30 -28.27 -19.68
N LYS A 130 21.91 -27.62 -20.78
CA LYS A 130 21.65 -28.30 -22.06
C LYS A 130 22.92 -28.75 -22.77
N GLN A 131 24.04 -28.04 -22.60
CA GLN A 131 25.33 -28.44 -23.21
C GLN A 131 26.04 -29.57 -22.45
N THR A 132 25.76 -29.76 -21.15
CA THR A 132 26.38 -30.84 -20.36
C THR A 132 25.78 -32.24 -20.64
N ILE A 133 24.69 -32.33 -21.41
CA ILE A 133 24.04 -33.59 -21.77
C ILE A 133 24.23 -33.83 -23.27
N LEU A 134 25.48 -33.96 -23.73
CA LEU A 134 25.80 -34.54 -25.03
C LEU A 134 26.43 -35.92 -24.79
N PRO A 135 25.84 -37.04 -25.25
CA PRO A 135 26.50 -38.33 -25.16
C PRO A 135 27.69 -38.34 -26.11
N GLN A 136 28.87 -38.64 -25.58
CA GLN A 136 30.09 -38.82 -26.36
C GLN A 136 29.85 -39.83 -27.50
N PRO A 137 30.22 -39.53 -28.75
CA PRO A 137 30.15 -40.52 -29.82
C PRO A 137 31.16 -41.63 -29.52
N ARG A 138 30.68 -42.89 -29.52
CA ARG A 138 31.55 -44.06 -29.46
C ARG A 138 32.54 -44.01 -30.62
N PRO A 139 33.84 -44.25 -30.40
CA PRO A 139 34.78 -44.38 -31.48
C PRO A 139 34.47 -45.68 -32.25
N GLU A 140 33.80 -45.51 -33.39
CA GLU A 140 33.78 -46.50 -34.47
C GLU A 140 35.19 -46.61 -35.04
N GLY A 141 35.69 -47.84 -35.10
CA GLY A 141 36.82 -48.19 -35.95
C GLY A 141 37.85 -49.08 -35.28
N GLN A 142 37.84 -50.36 -35.65
CA GLN A 142 39.02 -50.94 -36.31
C GLN A 142 38.64 -52.20 -37.10
N PRO A 143 38.97 -52.26 -38.40
CA PRO A 143 38.97 -53.49 -39.17
C PRO A 143 40.35 -54.17 -39.12
N VAL A 144 40.38 -55.47 -38.90
CA VAL A 144 41.36 -56.43 -39.47
C VAL A 144 40.81 -57.84 -39.40
#